data_AF-A0A256YZA1-F1
#
_entry.id   AF-A0A256YZA1-F1
#
_cell.length_a   1.000
_cell.length_b   1.000
_cell.length_c   1.000
_cell.angle_alpha   90.00
_cell.angle_beta   90.00
_cell.angle_gamma   90.00
#
_symmetry.space_group_name_H-M   'P 1'
#
loop_
_entity.id
_entity.type
_entity.pdbx_description
1 polymer ?
#
loop_
_entity_poly.entity_id
_entity_poly.type
_entity_poly.pdbx_seq_one_letter_code
_entity_poly.pdbx_strand_id
1 'polypeptide(L)'
;MGRRATKVYKSGDQIHIAVTQNFEETATEFFKFCKDNHYNPSEVIRSCMEQWLDKQVRIKEIMEGNVERDAKEAMERERRILARLKEEGMS
;
A
#
# COMPACT_ATOMS: atom_id res chain seq x y z
N MET A 1 11.19 -1.40 26.25
CA MET A 1 11.79 -1.48 24.90
C MET A 1 11.35 -0.28 24.09
N GLY A 2 12.22 0.68 23.80
CA GLY A 2 11.87 1.84 22.97
C GLY A 2 11.70 1.42 21.51
N ARG A 3 10.62 1.88 20.85
CA ARG A 3 10.49 1.74 19.39
C ARG A 3 11.68 2.45 18.75
N ARG A 4 12.51 1.71 17.99
CA ARG A 4 13.58 2.32 17.19
C ARG A 4 12.94 3.33 16.25
N ALA A 5 13.43 4.56 16.26
CA ALA A 5 12.99 5.58 15.32
C ALA A 5 13.19 5.08 13.88
N THR A 6 12.22 5.37 13.01
CA THR A 6 12.31 5.03 11.59
C THR A 6 13.50 5.76 10.97
N LYS A 7 14.36 5.04 10.25
CA LYS A 7 15.53 5.62 9.58
C LYS A 7 15.07 6.53 8.43
N VAL A 8 15.60 7.76 8.38
CA VAL A 8 15.48 8.66 7.23
C VAL A 8 16.72 8.50 6.36
N TYR A 9 16.53 8.09 5.11
CA TYR A 9 17.62 7.89 4.14
C TYR A 9 18.00 9.22 3.47
N LYS A 10 19.28 9.37 3.14
CA LYS A 10 19.85 10.52 2.41
C LYS A 10 20.63 10.08 1.18
N SER A 11 20.89 11.01 0.26
CA SER A 11 21.73 10.76 -0.91
C SER A 11 23.10 10.21 -0.50
N GLY A 12 23.52 9.11 -1.14
CA GLY A 12 24.76 8.41 -0.82
C GLY A 12 24.60 7.27 0.19
N ASP A 13 23.45 7.16 0.88
CA ASP A 13 23.18 6.01 1.74
C ASP A 13 23.05 4.72 0.92
N GLN A 14 23.60 3.64 1.47
CA GLN A 14 23.46 2.31 0.89
C GLN A 14 22.16 1.63 1.35
N ILE A 15 21.50 0.95 0.43
CA ILE A 15 20.38 0.05 0.69
C ILE A 15 20.91 -1.37 0.58
N HIS A 16 20.77 -2.15 1.65
CA HIS A 16 21.14 -3.56 1.66
C HIS A 16 19.89 -4.41 1.46
N ILE A 17 19.90 -5.23 0.41
CA ILE A 17 18.85 -6.20 0.14
C ILE A 17 19.41 -7.57 0.50
N ALA A 18 18.80 -8.22 1.49
CA ALA A 18 19.19 -9.57 1.88
C ALA A 18 18.64 -10.58 0.87
N VAL A 19 19.51 -11.46 0.38
CA VAL A 19 19.09 -12.59 -0.47
C VAL A 19 18.75 -13.75 0.45
N THR A 20 17.48 -14.16 0.44
CA THR A 20 16.95 -15.31 1.18
C THR A 20 16.75 -16.50 0.25
N GLN A 21 16.65 -17.72 0.79
CA GLN A 21 16.54 -18.96 -0.01
C GLN A 21 15.45 -18.91 -1.09
N ASN A 22 14.30 -18.31 -0.79
CA ASN A 22 13.19 -18.15 -1.73
C ASN A 22 13.36 -17.00 -2.74
N PHE A 23 14.49 -16.30 -2.72
CA PHE A 23 14.79 -15.15 -3.57
C PHE A 23 16.11 -15.30 -4.34
N GLU A 24 16.94 -16.31 -4.04
CA GLU A 24 18.24 -16.54 -4.68
C GLU A 24 18.15 -16.66 -6.21
N GLU A 25 17.25 -17.52 -6.70
CA GLU A 25 17.07 -17.74 -8.14
C GLU A 25 16.60 -16.46 -8.84
N THR A 26 15.56 -15.81 -8.29
CA THR A 26 15.00 -14.57 -8.82
C THR A 26 16.02 -13.43 -8.85
N ALA A 27 16.77 -13.25 -7.76
CA ALA A 27 17.81 -12.23 -7.70
C ALA A 27 18.90 -12.48 -8.74
N THR A 28 19.33 -13.74 -8.88
CA THR A 28 20.35 -14.13 -9.86
C THR A 28 19.88 -13.84 -11.28
N GLU A 29 18.66 -14.25 -11.63
CA GLU A 29 18.09 -14.00 -12.96
C GLU A 29 17.92 -12.51 -13.23
N PHE A 30 17.43 -11.74 -12.26
CA PHE A 30 17.29 -10.28 -12.37
C PHE A 30 18.63 -9.60 -12.69
N PHE A 31 19.67 -9.84 -11.88
CA PHE A 31 20.96 -9.19 -12.09
C PHE A 31 21.65 -9.67 -13.38
N LYS A 32 21.47 -10.94 -13.75
CA LYS A 32 21.94 -11.46 -15.05
C LYS A 32 21.25 -10.74 -16.20
N PHE A 33 19.92 -10.63 -16.18
CA PHE A 33 19.15 -9.93 -17.19
C PHE A 33 19.56 -8.46 -17.32
N CYS A 34 19.75 -7.75 -16.19
CA CYS A 34 20.26 -6.38 -16.22
C CYS A 34 21.65 -6.28 -16.86
N LYS A 35 22.55 -7.21 -16.54
CA LYS A 35 23.89 -7.25 -17.14
C LYS A 35 23.83 -7.48 -18.65
N ASP A 36 23.06 -8.47 -19.08
CA ASP A 36 22.97 -8.89 -20.49
C ASP A 36 22.30 -7.79 -21.35
N ASN A 37 21.44 -6.96 -20.76
CA ASN A 37 20.72 -5.88 -21.45
C ASN A 37 21.24 -4.47 -21.13
N HIS A 38 22.40 -4.35 -20.45
CA HIS A 38 23.00 -3.07 -20.05
C HIS A 38 22.10 -2.15 -19.21
N TYR A 39 21.23 -2.71 -18.39
CA TYR A 39 20.44 -1.95 -17.43
C TYR A 39 21.21 -1.72 -16.12
N ASN A 40 20.99 -0.57 -15.50
CA ASN A 40 21.45 -0.30 -14.14
C ASN A 40 20.46 -0.89 -13.12
N PRO A 41 20.84 -1.93 -12.35
CA PRO A 41 19.91 -2.57 -11.41
C PRO A 41 19.36 -1.60 -10.37
N SER A 42 20.17 -0.64 -9.91
CA SER A 42 19.76 0.35 -8.91
C SER A 42 18.69 1.31 -9.45
N GLU A 43 18.66 1.59 -10.75
CA GLU A 43 17.59 2.38 -11.36
C GLU A 43 16.29 1.60 -11.46
N VAL A 44 16.38 0.34 -11.87
CA VAL A 44 15.21 -0.54 -11.97
C VAL A 44 14.57 -0.74 -10.59
N ILE A 45 15.38 -1.07 -9.57
CA ILE A 45 14.89 -1.24 -8.19
C ILE A 45 14.23 0.03 -7.68
N ARG A 46 14.83 1.21 -7.89
CA ARG A 46 14.23 2.50 -7.48
C ARG A 46 12.87 2.72 -8.14
N SER A 47 12.77 2.50 -9.44
CA SER A 47 11.50 2.64 -10.16
C SER A 47 10.44 1.66 -9.65
N CYS A 48 10.82 0.41 -9.38
CA CYS A 48 9.90 -0.57 -8.80
C CYS A 48 9.39 -0.15 -7.40
N MET A 49 10.26 0.43 -6.56
CA MET A 49 9.86 0.93 -5.24
C MET A 49 8.86 2.10 -5.36
N GLU A 50 9.11 3.06 -6.24
CA GLU A 50 8.22 4.20 -6.50
C GLU A 50 6.84 3.72 -6.98
N GLN A 51 6.82 2.86 -8.01
CA GLN A 51 5.58 2.31 -8.55
C GLN A 51 4.78 1.51 -7.51
N TRP A 52 5.48 0.73 -6.67
CA TRP A 52 4.82 -0.02 -5.61
C TRP A 52 4.20 0.89 -4.56
N LEU A 53 4.92 1.93 -4.12
CA LEU A 53 4.40 2.91 -3.15
C LEU A 53 3.19 3.66 -3.70
N ASP A 54 3.26 4.17 -4.93
CA ASP A 54 2.14 4.83 -5.60
C ASP A 54 0.90 3.93 -5.65
N LYS A 55 1.09 2.65 -5.95
CA LYS A 55 0.01 1.67 -5.94
C LYS A 55 -0.58 1.47 -4.53
N GLN A 56 0.25 1.40 -3.49
CA GLN A 56 -0.24 1.26 -2.11
C GLN A 56 -1.04 2.49 -1.67
N VAL A 57 -0.58 3.70 -2.02
CA VAL A 57 -1.28 4.96 -1.73
C VAL A 57 -2.66 4.95 -2.39
N ARG A 58 -2.74 4.62 -3.69
CA ARG A 58 -4.02 4.55 -4.41
C ARG A 58 -4.97 3.50 -3.83
N ILE A 59 -4.45 2.32 -3.48
CA ILE A 59 -5.27 1.27 -2.84
C ILE A 59 -5.85 1.79 -1.51
N LYS A 60 -5.02 2.46 -0.70
CA LYS A 60 -5.44 3.03 0.56
C LYS A 60 -6.54 4.10 0.36
N GLU A 61 -6.36 5.02 -0.58
CA GLU A 61 -7.35 6.04 -0.92
C GLU A 61 -8.69 5.42 -1.35
N ILE A 62 -8.65 4.37 -2.18
CA ILE A 62 -9.86 3.64 -2.59
C ILE A 62 -10.54 2.99 -1.39
N MET A 63 -9.78 2.37 -0.49
CA MET A 63 -10.33 1.75 0.71
C MET A 63 -10.95 2.78 1.65
N GLU A 64 -10.26 3.90 1.90
CA GLU A 64 -10.78 4.98 2.74
C GLU A 64 -12.05 5.61 2.15
N GLY A 65 -12.07 5.85 0.84
CA GLY A 65 -13.26 6.35 0.13
C GLY A 65 -14.45 5.38 0.18
N ASN A 66 -14.20 4.07 0.09
CA ASN A 66 -15.25 3.06 0.24
C ASN A 66 -15.79 3.00 1.67
N VAL A 67 -14.92 3.08 2.68
CA VAL A 67 -15.33 3.11 4.10
C VAL A 67 -16.20 4.34 4.39
N GLU A 68 -15.84 5.51 3.85
CA GLU A 68 -16.65 6.72 4.01
C GLU A 68 -18.02 6.59 3.34
N ARG A 69 -18.07 6.00 2.14
CA ARG A 69 -19.34 5.74 1.42
C ARG A 69 -20.22 4.79 2.21
N ASP A 70 -19.67 3.65 2.65
CA ASP A 70 -20.42 2.63 3.37
C ASP A 70 -20.96 3.18 4.71
N ALA A 71 -20.19 4.03 5.41
CA ALA A 71 -20.63 4.73 6.61
C ALA A 71 -21.79 5.70 6.36
N LYS A 72 -21.75 6.46 5.25
CA LYS A 72 -22.85 7.36 4.85
C LYS A 72 -24.11 6.57 4.50
N GLU A 73 -23.98 5.47 3.77
CA GLU A 73 -25.09 4.60 3.41
C GLU A 73 -25.72 3.94 4.65
N ALA A 74 -24.91 3.53 5.63
CA ALA A 74 -25.39 2.99 6.89
C ALA A 74 -26.19 4.03 7.70
N MET A 75 -25.67 5.25 7.85
CA MET A 75 -26.40 6.35 8.53
C MET A 75 -27.72 6.69 7.84
N GLU A 76 -27.72 6.76 6.51
CA GLU A 76 -28.93 7.07 5.74
C GLU A 76 -29.98 5.96 5.87
N ARG A 77 -29.55 4.69 5.92
CA ARG A 77 -30.43 3.55 6.17
C ARG A 77 -31.03 3.60 7.58
N GLU A 78 -30.22 3.89 8.59
CA GLU A 78 -30.67 4.02 9.98
C GLU A 78 -31.69 5.16 10.13
N ARG A 79 -31.42 6.31 9.52
CA ARG A 79 -32.35 7.46 9.48
C ARG A 79 -33.71 7.09 8.88
N ARG A 80 -33.72 6.30 7.79
CA ARG A 80 -34.98 5.85 7.15
C ARG A 80 -35.74 4.85 8.02
N ILE A 81 -35.05 3.96 8.72
CA ILE A 81 -35.69 3.02 9.65
C ILE A 81 -36.33 3.79 10.81
N LEU A 82 -35.61 4.73 11.42
CA LEU A 82 -36.14 5.58 12.49
C LEU A 82 -37.33 6.43 12.03
N ALA A 83 -37.30 6.96 10.80
CA ALA A 83 -38.41 7.69 10.23
C ALA A 83 -39.67 6.81 10.08
N ARG A 84 -39.53 5.58 9.56
CA ARG A 84 -40.64 4.63 9.43
C ARG A 84 -41.23 4.22 10.78
N LEU A 85 -40.38 3.91 11.77
CA LEU A 85 -40.84 3.57 13.13
C LEU A 85 -41.62 4.72 13.78
N LYS A 86 -41.24 5.98 13.49
CA LYS A 86 -41.93 7.17 13.98
C LYS A 86 -43.28 7.41 13.27
N GLU A 87 -43.38 7.08 11.98
CA GLU A 87 -44.63 7.13 11.22
C GLU A 87 -45.62 6.02 11.60
N GLU A 88 -45.12 4.85 12.01
CA GLU A 88 -45.92 3.69 12.42
C GLU A 88 -46.40 3.76 13.89
N GLY A 89 -46.08 4.83 14.63
CA GLY A 89 -46.71 5.15 15.91
C GLY A 89 -46.32 4.26 17.10
N MET A 90 -45.19 3.54 17.02
CA MET A 90 -44.66 2.79 18.16
C MET A 90 -43.66 3.64 18.95
N SER A 91 -44.12 4.25 20.04
CA SER A 91 -43.28 4.79 21.13
C SER A 91 -43.08 3.76 22.23
#